data_AF-A0A522L0X0-F1
#
_entry.id   AF-A0A522L0X0-F1
#
_cell.length_a   1.000
_cell.length_b   1.000
_cell.length_c   1.000
_cell.angle_alpha   90.00
_cell.angle_beta   90.00
_cell.angle_gamma   90.00
#
_symmetry.space_group_name_H-M   'P 1'
#
loop_
_entity.id
_entity.type
_entity.pdbx_description
1 polymer ?
#
loop_
_entity_poly.entity_id
_entity_poly.type
_entity_poly.pdbx_seq_one_letter_code
_entity_poly.pdbx_strand_id
1 'polypeptide(L)'
;MAVTEEALRGVLDGLVESGNAELRDMSQAGLESYWFFRWDDKHSLEQNIYEFHDMLELYGSWCRRWEEMHRGSCCVVERVRDTYLMPKIRELAARIRGTV
;
A
#
# COMPACT_ATOMS: atom_id res chain seq x y z
N MET A 1 16.97 -1.28 33.54
CA MET A 1 15.95 -0.25 33.27
C MET A 1 14.65 -0.95 32.94
N ALA A 2 13.57 -0.67 33.67
CA ALA A 2 12.25 -1.20 33.32
C ALA A 2 11.74 -0.45 32.09
N VAL A 3 11.20 -1.18 31.12
CA VAL A 3 10.52 -0.60 29.96
C VAL A 3 9.17 -0.07 30.46
N THR A 4 8.96 1.25 30.40
CA THR A 4 7.69 1.88 30.79
C THR A 4 6.76 2.04 29.59
N GLU A 5 5.46 2.19 29.86
CA GLU A 5 4.47 2.44 28.82
C GLU A 5 4.77 3.75 28.06
N GLU A 6 5.18 4.81 28.78
CA GLU A 6 5.52 6.09 28.15
C GLU A 6 6.74 5.97 27.23
N ALA A 7 7.72 5.14 27.61
CA ALA A 7 8.88 4.88 26.77
C ALA A 7 8.50 4.13 25.50
N LEU A 8 7.62 3.14 25.58
CA LEU A 8 7.09 2.43 24.41
C LEU A 8 6.28 3.35 23.50
N ARG A 9 5.41 4.17 24.08
CA ARG A 9 4.62 5.16 23.34
C ARG A 9 5.51 6.12 22.58
N GLY A 10 6.52 6.70 23.23
CA GLY A 10 7.46 7.63 22.58
C GLY A 10 8.22 7.00 21.40
N VAL A 11 8.59 5.72 21.50
CA VAL A 11 9.22 4.99 20.39
C VAL A 11 8.23 4.77 19.25
N LEU A 12 7.01 4.32 19.53
CA LEU A 12 5.99 4.06 18.50
C LEU A 12 5.55 5.33 17.80
N ASP A 13 5.33 6.42 18.54
CA ASP A 13 4.98 7.72 17.99
C ASP A 13 6.11 8.23 17.08
N GLY A 14 7.38 8.11 17.52
CA GLY A 14 8.53 8.47 16.70
C GLY A 14 8.64 7.67 15.39
N LEU A 15 8.31 6.37 15.41
CA LEU A 15 8.26 5.55 14.21
C LEU A 15 7.16 6.01 13.25
N VAL A 16 5.97 6.32 13.78
CA VAL A 16 4.84 6.83 12.99
C VAL A 16 5.15 8.20 12.39
N GLU A 17 5.78 9.09 13.15
CA GLU A 17 6.21 10.40 12.69
C GLU A 17 7.27 10.32 11.60
N SER A 18 8.29 9.47 11.77
CA SER A 18 9.32 9.22 10.75
C SER A 18 8.69 8.69 9.45
N GLY A 19 7.84 7.67 9.54
CA GLY A 19 7.16 7.13 8.36
C GLY A 19 6.23 8.12 7.68
N ASN A 20 5.56 8.98 8.45
CA ASN A 20 4.78 10.10 7.92
C ASN A 20 5.65 11.12 7.16
N ALA A 21 6.81 11.46 7.72
CA ALA A 21 7.74 12.41 7.10
C ALA A 21 8.29 11.85 5.80
N GLU A 22 8.72 10.59 5.79
CA GLU A 22 9.16 9.89 4.57
C GLU A 22 8.08 9.92 3.50
N LEU A 23 6.83 9.59 3.85
CA LEU A 23 5.73 9.58 2.90
C LEU A 23 5.37 10.98 2.40
N ARG A 24 5.49 12.01 3.26
CA ARG A 24 5.25 13.41 2.90
C ARG A 24 6.29 13.94 1.93
N ASP A 25 7.54 13.52 2.06
CA ASP A 25 8.62 13.98 1.18
C ASP A 25 8.76 13.10 -0.08
N MET A 26 7.98 12.01 -0.15
CA MET A 26 8.00 11.07 -1.26
C MET A 26 7.25 11.62 -2.49
N SER A 27 7.84 11.41 -3.67
CA SER A 27 7.14 11.67 -4.93
C SER A 27 6.02 10.64 -5.18
N GLN A 28 5.01 11.01 -5.97
CA GLN A 28 3.94 10.08 -6.35
C GLN A 28 4.47 8.77 -6.97
N ALA A 29 5.52 8.86 -7.80
CA ALA A 29 6.14 7.68 -8.42
C ALA A 29 6.85 6.78 -7.39
N GLY A 30 7.32 7.34 -6.27
CA GLY A 30 7.94 6.60 -5.18
C GLY A 30 6.99 5.64 -4.47
N LEU A 31 5.67 5.90 -4.53
CA LEU A 31 4.65 5.03 -3.91
C LEU A 31 4.74 3.60 -4.41
N GLU A 32 5.12 3.40 -5.68
CA GLU A 32 5.27 2.08 -6.30
C GLU A 32 6.25 1.17 -5.52
N SER A 33 7.18 1.75 -4.75
CA SER A 33 8.06 0.97 -3.86
C SER A 33 7.32 0.22 -2.74
N TYR A 34 6.09 0.61 -2.41
CA TYR A 34 5.21 -0.07 -1.46
C TYR A 34 4.32 -1.15 -2.10
N TRP A 35 4.45 -1.41 -3.41
CA TRP A 35 3.78 -2.52 -4.08
C TRP A 35 4.63 -3.79 -3.98
N PHE A 36 4.24 -4.69 -3.07
CA PHE A 36 5.04 -5.88 -2.73
C PHE A 36 4.53 -7.19 -3.33
N PHE A 37 3.37 -7.18 -4.00
CA PHE A 37 2.81 -8.39 -4.59
C PHE A 37 3.75 -9.00 -5.63
N ARG A 38 3.91 -10.31 -5.55
CA ARG A 38 4.62 -11.12 -6.54
C ARG A 38 3.83 -12.40 -6.78
N TRP A 39 3.68 -12.75 -8.05
CA TRP A 39 3.10 -14.02 -8.42
C TRP A 39 4.03 -15.17 -8.05
N ASP A 40 3.50 -16.22 -7.42
CA ASP A 40 4.20 -17.47 -7.16
C ASP A 40 3.56 -18.61 -7.96
N ASP A 41 4.35 -19.23 -8.85
CA ASP A 41 3.91 -20.35 -9.68
C ASP A 41 3.68 -21.65 -8.87
N LYS A 42 4.14 -21.69 -7.62
CA LYS A 42 3.84 -22.79 -6.68
C LYS A 42 2.50 -22.63 -5.99
N HIS A 43 1.97 -21.41 -5.95
CA HIS A 43 0.65 -21.12 -5.37
C HIS A 43 -0.45 -21.47 -6.36
N SER A 44 -1.60 -21.90 -5.83
CA SER A 44 -2.80 -22.04 -6.65
C SER A 44 -3.25 -20.66 -7.17
N LEU A 45 -4.14 -20.64 -8.16
CA LEU A 45 -4.70 -19.39 -8.66
C LEU A 45 -5.41 -18.62 -7.53
N GLU A 46 -6.18 -19.33 -6.71
CA GLU A 46 -6.94 -18.78 -5.58
C GLU A 46 -6.00 -18.19 -4.52
N GLN A 47 -4.88 -18.86 -4.24
CA GLN A 47 -3.85 -18.37 -3.31
C GLN A 47 -3.21 -17.08 -3.83
N ASN A 48 -2.81 -17.04 -5.11
CA ASN A 48 -2.28 -15.82 -5.72
C ASN A 48 -3.30 -14.67 -5.71
N ILE A 49 -4.59 -14.95 -5.92
CA ILE A 49 -5.66 -13.95 -5.84
C ILE A 49 -5.83 -13.44 -4.41
N TYR A 50 -5.78 -14.33 -3.41
CA TYR A 50 -5.87 -13.98 -2.00
C TYR A 50 -4.71 -13.05 -1.59
N GLU A 51 -3.47 -13.43 -1.92
CA GLU A 51 -2.29 -12.61 -1.62
C GLU A 51 -2.29 -11.28 -2.38
N PHE A 52 -2.78 -11.28 -3.63
CA PHE A 52 -2.95 -10.05 -4.39
C PHE A 52 -3.90 -9.08 -3.69
N HIS A 53 -5.02 -9.58 -3.18
CA HIS A 53 -6.00 -8.76 -2.46
C HIS A 53 -5.37 -8.09 -1.23
N ASP A 54 -4.66 -8.85 -0.40
CA ASP A 54 -4.01 -8.32 0.81
C ASP A 54 -2.97 -7.25 0.47
N MET A 55 -2.18 -7.49 -0.58
CA MET A 55 -1.19 -6.50 -1.04
C MET A 55 -1.85 -5.26 -1.65
N LEU A 56 -3.01 -5.42 -2.31
CA LEU A 56 -3.76 -4.30 -2.89
C LEU A 56 -4.34 -3.40 -1.80
N GLU A 57 -4.86 -3.97 -0.71
CA GLU A 57 -5.32 -3.20 0.45
C GLU A 57 -4.17 -2.45 1.12
N LEU A 58 -3.03 -3.13 1.35
CA LEU A 58 -1.85 -2.52 1.94
C LEU A 58 -1.35 -1.35 1.09
N TYR A 59 -1.17 -1.56 -0.22
CA TYR A 59 -0.72 -0.52 -1.14
C TYR A 59 -1.71 0.65 -1.22
N GLY A 60 -3.02 0.35 -1.25
CA GLY A 60 -4.06 1.37 -1.22
C GLY A 60 -4.02 2.25 0.02
N SER A 61 -3.68 1.68 1.18
CA SER A 61 -3.53 2.44 2.42
C SER A 61 -2.40 3.48 2.35
N TRP A 62 -1.25 3.11 1.78
CA TRP A 62 -0.12 4.02 1.55
C TRP A 62 -0.47 5.11 0.55
N CYS A 63 -1.08 4.74 -0.58
CA CYS A 63 -1.51 5.69 -1.60
C CYS A 63 -2.53 6.69 -1.06
N ARG A 64 -3.49 6.22 -0.25
CA ARG A 64 -4.49 7.08 0.38
C ARG A 64 -3.85 8.08 1.33
N ARG A 65 -2.97 7.62 2.22
CA ARG A 65 -2.27 8.48 3.18
C ARG A 65 -1.46 9.56 2.46
N TRP A 66 -0.77 9.18 1.38
CA TRP A 66 -0.04 10.13 0.54
C TRP A 66 -0.96 11.15 -0.15
N GLU A 67 -2.07 10.68 -0.74
CA GLU A 67 -3.06 11.54 -1.40
C GLU A 67 -3.72 12.53 -0.42
N GLU A 68 -4.03 12.10 0.81
CA GLU A 68 -4.57 12.97 1.86
C GLU A 68 -3.57 14.07 2.24
N MET A 69 -2.27 13.75 2.33
CA MET A 69 -1.21 14.71 2.65
C MET A 69 -0.96 15.75 1.55
N HIS A 70 -1.07 15.36 0.27
CA HIS A 70 -0.66 16.20 -0.86
C HIS A 70 -1.81 16.88 -1.59
N ARG A 71 -2.98 16.23 -1.63
CA ARG A 71 -4.13 16.67 -2.45
C ARG A 71 -5.41 16.81 -1.64
N GLY A 72 -5.35 16.57 -0.33
CA GLY A 72 -6.48 16.66 0.59
C GLY A 72 -7.44 15.47 0.48
N SER A 73 -8.45 15.47 1.37
CA SER A 73 -9.34 14.34 1.61
C SER A 73 -10.52 14.21 0.66
N CYS A 74 -10.89 15.27 -0.06
CA CYS A 74 -12.01 15.23 -1.00
C CYS A 74 -11.69 14.28 -2.17
N CYS A 75 -12.59 13.36 -2.50
CA CYS A 75 -12.44 12.38 -3.60
C CYS A 75 -11.16 11.51 -3.52
N VAL A 76 -10.59 11.32 -2.32
CA VAL A 76 -9.35 10.55 -2.15
C VAL A 76 -9.54 9.09 -2.58
N VAL A 77 -10.70 8.50 -2.29
CA VAL A 77 -10.99 7.09 -2.58
C VAL A 77 -11.00 6.85 -4.09
N GLU A 78 -11.67 7.70 -4.85
CA GLU A 78 -11.75 7.62 -6.31
C GLU A 78 -10.39 7.83 -6.95
N ARG A 79 -9.63 8.85 -6.50
CA ARG A 79 -8.26 9.06 -6.99
C ARG A 79 -7.38 7.86 -6.71
N VAL A 80 -7.47 7.29 -5.49
CA VAL A 80 -6.66 6.14 -5.11
C VAL A 80 -6.98 4.94 -5.98
N ARG A 81 -8.28 4.64 -6.12
CA ARG A 81 -8.79 3.55 -6.95
C ARG A 81 -8.31 3.71 -8.40
N ASP A 82 -8.55 4.85 -9.01
CA ASP A 82 -8.38 5.02 -10.46
C ASP A 82 -6.92 5.19 -10.85
N THR A 83 -6.12 5.83 -9.99
CA THR A 83 -4.70 6.14 -10.28
C THR A 83 -3.76 4.98 -9.93
N TYR A 84 -3.99 4.30 -8.80
CA TYR A 84 -3.01 3.34 -8.28
C TYR A 84 -3.52 1.89 -8.29
N LEU A 85 -4.79 1.66 -7.90
CA LEU A 85 -5.29 0.29 -7.73
C LEU A 85 -5.74 -0.36 -9.04
N MET A 86 -6.52 0.38 -9.85
CA MET A 86 -7.03 -0.14 -11.12
C MET A 86 -5.94 -0.63 -12.09
N PRO A 87 -4.78 0.04 -12.21
CA PRO A 87 -3.65 -0.51 -12.98
C PRO A 87 -3.21 -1.91 -12.51
N LYS A 88 -3.09 -2.15 -11.19
CA LYS A 88 -2.71 -3.46 -10.64
C LYS A 88 -3.76 -4.54 -10.91
N ILE A 89 -5.04 -4.18 -10.75
CA ILE A 89 -6.15 -5.08 -11.04
C ILE A 89 -6.17 -5.46 -12.53
N ARG A 90 -5.93 -4.49 -13.42
CA ARG A 90 -5.86 -4.74 -14.87
C ARG A 90 -4.71 -5.67 -15.23
N GLU A 91 -3.54 -5.50 -14.60
CA GLU A 91 -2.38 -6.37 -14.79
C GLU A 91 -2.70 -7.81 -14.36
N LEU A 92 -3.26 -8.02 -13.16
CA LEU A 92 -3.69 -9.34 -12.70
C LEU A 92 -4.73 -9.94 -13.66
N ALA A 93 -5.73 -9.18 -14.06
CA ALA A 93 -6.78 -9.65 -14.97
C ALA A 93 -6.25 -10.00 -16.36
N ALA A 94 -5.22 -9.31 -16.85
CA ALA A 94 -4.55 -9.66 -18.09
C ALA A 94 -3.77 -10.97 -17.94
N ARG A 95 -3.05 -11.16 -16.83
CA ARG A 95 -2.35 -12.41 -16.52
C ARG A 95 -3.30 -13.59 -16.46
N ILE A 96 -4.38 -13.49 -15.68
CA ILE A 96 -5.38 -14.57 -15.54
C ILE A 96 -5.97 -14.93 -16.90
N ARG A 97 -6.35 -13.95 -17.72
CA ARG A 97 -6.90 -14.20 -19.07
C ARG A 97 -5.89 -14.81 -20.04
N GLY A 98 -4.59 -14.56 -19.85
CA GLY A 98 -3.52 -15.16 -20.65
C GLY A 98 -3.15 -16.58 -20.21
N THR A 99 -3.62 -17.03 -19.04
CA THR A 99 -3.41 -18.39 -18.53
C THR A 99 -4.56 -19.34 -18.90
N VAL A 100 -5.69 -18.81 -19.40
CA VAL A 100 -6.87 -19.59 -19.86
C VAL A 100 -6.73 -19.99 -21.32
#